data_AF-A0A5J4FX86-F1
#
_entry.id   AF-A0A5J4FX86-F1
#
_cell.length_a   1.000
_cell.length_b   1.000
_cell.length_c   1.000
_cell.angle_alpha   90.00
_cell.angle_beta   90.00
_cell.angle_gamma   90.00
#
_symmetry.space_group_name_H-M   'P 1'
#
loop_
_entity.id
_entity.type
_entity.pdbx_description
1 polymer ?
#
loop_
_entity_poly.entity_id
_entity_poly.type
_entity_poly.pdbx_seq_one_letter_code
_entity_poly.pdbx_strand_id
1 'polypeptide(L)'
;MMTALVLIITGQIVPGTILSDEEGVLLTATALESGVSWFPYLLSIAVILFAFSSMISWSYYGYQTWSYLFGRSKKREYIYKFIFCIFTVLGAAITLGSVTLFSDAMIFAMLVPNMIGLFLLRKKVKQELSTYLKMIKR
;
A
#
# COMPACT_ATOMS: atom_id res chain seq x y z
N MET A 1 -2.73 1.90 -13.39
CA MET A 1 -3.19 1.84 -14.80
C MET A 1 -2.14 2.36 -15.79
N MET A 2 -1.36 3.41 -15.50
CA MET A 2 -0.31 3.86 -16.42
C MET A 2 0.84 2.86 -16.61
N THR A 3 1.24 2.12 -15.56
CA THR A 3 2.27 1.06 -15.65
C THR A 3 1.86 -0.09 -16.56
N ALA A 4 0.62 -0.59 -16.40
CA ALA A 4 0.07 -1.63 -17.26
C ALA A 4 -0.02 -1.20 -18.73
N LEU A 5 -0.38 0.06 -19.00
CA LEU A 5 -0.42 0.61 -20.37
C LEU A 5 0.97 0.60 -21.03
N VAL A 6 2.01 1.01 -20.30
CA VAL A 6 3.39 1.00 -20.81
C VAL A 6 3.86 -0.42 -21.14
N LEU A 7 3.57 -1.39 -20.26
CA LEU A 7 3.94 -2.80 -20.46
C LEU A 7 3.28 -3.41 -21.70
N ILE A 8 2.03 -3.03 -21.99
CA ILE A 8 1.31 -3.49 -23.18
C ILE A 8 1.88 -2.85 -24.45
N ILE A 9 2.14 -1.53 -24.44
CA ILE A 9 2.65 -0.80 -25.62
C ILE A 9 4.07 -1.27 -26.00
N THR A 10 4.91 -1.55 -25.01
CA THR A 10 6.31 -2.02 -25.21
C THR A 10 6.41 -3.50 -25.57
N GLY A 11 5.28 -4.21 -25.63
CA GLY A 11 5.23 -5.62 -26.01
C GLY A 11 5.88 -6.58 -25.00
N GLN A 12 6.21 -6.11 -23.79
CA GLN A 12 6.84 -6.93 -22.75
C GLN A 12 5.86 -7.87 -22.05
N ILE A 13 4.55 -7.65 -22.20
CA ILE A 13 3.51 -8.54 -21.69
C ILE A 13 2.59 -8.96 -22.83
N VAL A 14 2.58 -10.26 -23.13
CA VAL A 14 1.59 -10.89 -24.02
C VAL A 14 0.38 -11.29 -23.16
N PRO A 15 -0.87 -11.05 -23.60
CA PRO A 15 -2.06 -11.50 -22.88
C PRO A 15 -2.00 -13.02 -22.66
N GLY A 16 -1.89 -13.45 -21.39
CA GLY A 16 -1.81 -14.87 -21.01
C GLY A 16 -0.51 -15.31 -20.33
N THR A 17 0.50 -14.44 -20.23
CA THR A 17 1.73 -14.75 -19.48
C THR A 17 1.45 -14.69 -17.97
N ILE A 18 1.71 -15.79 -17.25
CA ILE A 18 1.73 -15.82 -15.78
C ILE A 18 3.11 -15.32 -15.37
N LEU A 19 3.17 -14.18 -14.71
CA LEU A 19 4.39 -13.58 -14.20
C LEU A 19 4.47 -13.80 -12.69
N SER A 20 5.66 -14.06 -12.18
CA SER A 20 5.90 -13.97 -10.73
C SER A 20 6.01 -12.50 -10.30
N ASP A 21 5.68 -12.19 -9.04
CA ASP A 21 5.75 -10.84 -8.49
C ASP A 21 7.15 -10.20 -8.64
N GLU A 22 8.21 -11.01 -8.56
CA GLU A 22 9.61 -10.59 -8.68
C GLU A 22 9.97 -10.19 -10.12
N GLU A 23 9.45 -10.91 -11.11
CA GLU A 23 9.68 -10.62 -12.53
C GLU A 23 8.96 -9.34 -12.98
N GLY A 24 7.85 -8.97 -12.34
CA GLY A 24 7.05 -7.80 -12.72
C GLY A 24 7.82 -6.46 -12.62
N VAL A 25 8.68 -6.31 -11.61
CA VAL A 25 9.51 -5.09 -11.44
C VAL A 25 10.56 -5.02 -12.54
N LEU A 26 11.23 -6.15 -12.82
CA LEU A 26 12.26 -6.24 -13.85
C LEU A 26 11.67 -5.98 -15.24
N LEU A 27 10.52 -6.59 -15.56
CA LEU A 27 9.78 -6.36 -16.79
C LEU A 27 9.40 -4.90 -17.00
N THR A 28 9.00 -4.21 -15.93
CA THR A 28 8.67 -2.78 -16.00
C THR A 28 9.91 -1.94 -16.30
N ALA A 29 11.06 -2.27 -15.70
CA ALA A 29 12.31 -1.60 -15.98
C ALA A 29 12.76 -1.82 -17.44
N THR A 30 12.74 -3.06 -17.92
CA THR A 30 13.11 -3.42 -19.31
C THR A 30 12.15 -2.83 -20.35
N ALA A 31 10.85 -2.82 -20.06
CA ALA A 31 9.84 -2.15 -20.90
C ALA A 31 10.16 -0.67 -21.07
N LEU A 32 10.46 0.02 -19.97
CA LEU A 32 10.75 1.44 -19.99
C LEU A 32 12.12 1.76 -20.62
N GLU A 33 13.10 0.88 -20.45
CA GLU A 33 14.41 0.98 -21.12
C GLU A 33 14.28 0.93 -22.63
N SER A 34 13.38 0.08 -23.16
CA SER A 34 13.15 -0.04 -24.61
C SER A 34 12.69 1.25 -25.28
N GLY A 35 12.03 2.14 -24.52
CA GLY A 35 11.65 3.47 -24.98
C GLY A 35 12.74 4.53 -24.73
N VAL A 36 13.35 4.51 -23.54
CA VAL A 36 14.36 5.51 -23.12
C VAL A 36 15.42 4.86 -22.23
N SER A 37 16.65 4.77 -22.72
CA SER A 37 17.76 4.03 -22.09
C SER A 37 18.18 4.52 -20.70
N TRP A 38 17.95 5.80 -20.35
CA TRP A 38 18.29 6.34 -19.02
C TRP A 38 17.14 6.23 -18.00
N PHE A 39 15.95 5.84 -18.45
CA PHE A 39 14.75 5.78 -17.60
C PHE A 39 14.84 4.79 -16.43
N PRO A 40 15.51 3.63 -16.53
CA PRO A 40 15.66 2.70 -15.41
C PRO A 40 16.32 3.33 -14.16
N TYR A 41 17.26 4.26 -14.36
CA TYR A 41 17.89 4.98 -13.25
C TYR A 41 16.91 5.93 -12.55
N LEU A 42 16.12 6.67 -13.34
CA LEU A 42 15.07 7.56 -12.82
C LEU A 42 13.99 6.75 -12.09
N LEU A 43 13.56 5.63 -12.68
CA LEU A 43 12.57 4.73 -12.10
C LEU A 43 13.05 4.19 -10.76
N SER A 44 14.32 3.78 -10.67
CA SER A 44 14.91 3.28 -9.42
C SER A 44 14.83 4.32 -8.29
N ILE A 45 15.19 5.58 -8.58
CA ILE A 45 15.07 6.68 -7.61
C ILE A 45 13.60 6.91 -7.22
N ALA A 46 12.70 6.92 -8.20
CA ALA A 46 11.28 7.13 -7.96
C ALA A 46 10.67 6.01 -7.09
N VAL A 47 11.03 4.75 -7.33
CA VAL A 47 10.57 3.58 -6.56
C VAL A 47 11.07 3.66 -5.11
N ILE A 48 12.32 4.05 -4.90
CA ILE A 48 12.88 4.23 -3.54
C ILE A 48 12.10 5.32 -2.79
N LEU A 49 11.88 6.49 -3.42
CA LEU A 49 11.12 7.58 -2.81
C LEU A 49 9.67 7.17 -2.52
N PHE A 50 9.05 6.43 -3.43
CA PHE A 50 7.70 5.91 -3.26
C PHE A 50 7.60 4.89 -2.11
N ALA A 51 8.57 3.98 -2.00
CA ALA A 51 8.67 3.04 -0.90
C ALA A 51 8.81 3.77 0.45
N PHE A 52 9.68 4.79 0.53
CA PHE A 52 9.81 5.62 1.73
C PHE A 52 8.51 6.34 2.10
N SER A 53 7.86 6.97 1.13
CA SER A 53 6.58 7.65 1.37
C SER A 53 5.53 6.68 1.91
N SER A 54 5.42 5.51 1.30
CA SER A 54 4.50 4.45 1.71
C SER A 54 4.80 3.98 3.14
N MET A 55 6.07 3.71 3.46
CA MET A 55 6.48 3.31 4.81
C MET A 55 6.11 4.35 5.87
N ILE A 56 6.28 5.65 5.58
CA ILE A 56 5.91 6.72 6.51
C ILE A 56 4.41 6.72 6.78
N SER A 57 3.58 6.63 5.73
CA SER A 57 2.12 6.57 5.87
C SER A 57 1.67 5.37 6.71
N TRP A 58 2.18 4.17 6.41
CA TRP A 58 1.84 2.96 7.15
C TRP A 58 2.34 2.98 8.61
N SER A 59 3.53 3.53 8.86
CA SER A 59 4.04 3.74 10.21
C SER A 59 3.15 4.68 11.02
N TYR A 60 2.69 5.78 10.39
CA TYR A 60 1.81 6.74 11.05
C TYR A 60 0.44 6.11 11.40
N TYR A 61 -0.19 5.42 10.45
CA TYR A 61 -1.47 4.75 10.70
C TYR A 61 -1.35 3.65 11.75
N GLY A 62 -0.28 2.85 11.70
CA GLY A 62 -0.03 1.82 12.70
C GLY A 62 0.23 2.41 14.09
N TYR A 63 0.96 3.53 14.20
CA TYR A 63 1.15 4.22 15.47
C TYR A 63 -0.17 4.76 16.02
N GLN A 64 -1.03 5.32 15.16
CA GLN A 64 -2.35 5.80 15.59
C GLN A 64 -3.19 4.66 16.17
N THR A 65 -3.20 3.49 15.53
CA THR A 65 -3.87 2.27 16.03
C THR A 65 -3.25 1.78 17.34
N TRP A 66 -1.92 1.75 17.44
CA TRP A 66 -1.20 1.39 18.66
C TRP A 66 -1.53 2.32 19.83
N SER A 67 -1.57 3.62 19.55
CA SER A 67 -1.91 4.69 20.48
C SER A 67 -3.38 4.63 20.92
N TYR A 68 -4.28 4.17 20.06
CA TYR A 68 -5.68 3.91 20.38
C TYR A 68 -5.84 2.69 21.31
N LEU A 69 -5.16 1.58 21.02
CA LEU A 69 -5.25 0.33 21.80
C LEU A 69 -4.56 0.42 23.16
N PHE A 70 -3.34 0.96 23.20
CA PHE A 70 -2.51 0.94 24.39
C PHE A 70 -2.44 2.31 25.08
N GLY A 71 -2.98 3.37 24.48
CA GLY A 71 -2.94 4.74 24.99
C GLY A 71 -1.68 5.53 24.56
N ARG A 72 -1.70 6.86 24.78
CA ARG A 72 -0.59 7.75 24.41
C ARG A 72 0.49 7.77 25.49
N SER A 73 1.73 7.41 25.17
CA SER A 73 2.89 7.58 26.07
C SER A 73 4.17 7.58 25.26
N LYS A 74 5.14 8.43 25.63
CA LYS A 74 6.45 8.50 24.95
C LYS A 74 7.16 7.14 24.92
N LYS A 75 7.06 6.35 26.00
CA LYS A 75 7.65 5.00 26.04
C LYS A 75 7.02 4.07 25.01
N ARG A 76 5.69 4.11 24.86
CA ARG A 76 4.94 3.29 23.90
C ARG A 76 5.23 3.67 22.45
N GLU A 77 5.47 4.96 22.20
CA GLU A 77 5.89 5.46 20.89
C GLU A 77 7.25 4.91 20.47
N TYR A 78 8.24 5.00 21.35
CA TYR A 78 9.58 4.47 21.04
C TYR A 78 9.57 2.96 20.84
N ILE A 79 8.78 2.22 21.63
CA ILE A 79 8.60 0.77 21.44
C ILE A 79 8.01 0.48 20.06
N TYR A 80 6.93 1.19 19.66
CA TYR A 80 6.32 0.99 18.35
C TYR A 80 7.30 1.28 17.21
N LYS A 81 8.03 2.41 17.28
CA LYS A 81 9.04 2.78 16.26
C LYS A 81 10.16 1.74 16.18
N PHE A 82 10.60 1.21 17.32
CA PHE A 82 11.64 0.17 17.37
C PHE A 82 11.16 -1.13 16.71
N ILE A 83 9.95 -1.58 17.04
CA ILE A 83 9.31 -2.74 16.41
C ILE A 83 9.18 -2.51 14.91
N PHE A 84 8.66 -1.36 14.49
CA PHE A 84 8.48 -1.01 13.08
C PHE A 84 9.80 -1.11 12.31
N CYS A 85 10.89 -0.52 12.82
CA CYS A 85 12.20 -0.60 12.17
C CYS A 85 12.72 -2.05 12.04
N ILE A 86 12.55 -2.89 13.08
CA ILE A 86 12.95 -4.30 13.02
C ILE A 86 12.16 -5.04 11.92
N PHE A 87 10.84 -4.87 11.90
CA PHE A 87 9.98 -5.50 10.89
C PHE A 87 10.29 -5.00 9.47
N THR A 88 10.69 -3.74 9.28
CA THR A 88 11.14 -3.24 7.97
C THR A 88 12.40 -3.97 7.49
N VAL A 89 13.39 -4.18 8.38
CA VAL A 89 14.63 -4.89 8.02
C VAL A 89 14.33 -6.37 7.72
N LEU A 90 13.47 -7.01 8.53
CA LEU A 90 13.05 -8.39 8.30
C LEU A 90 12.27 -8.53 6.99
N GLY A 91 11.37 -7.59 6.69
CA GLY A 91 10.61 -7.56 5.44
C GLY A 91 11.49 -7.45 4.21
N ALA A 92 12.59 -6.70 4.29
CA ALA A 92 13.58 -6.61 3.22
C ALA A 92 14.39 -7.91 3.00
N ALA A 93 14.42 -8.82 3.98
CA ALA A 93 15.15 -10.10 3.91
C ALA A 93 14.27 -11.29 3.50
N ILE A 94 12.94 -11.13 3.47
CA ILE A 94 11.97 -12.15 3.07
C ILE A 94 11.72 -12.07 1.55
N THR A 95 11.38 -13.19 0.91
CA THR A 95 11.06 -13.23 -0.54
C THR A 95 9.82 -12.40 -0.85
N LEU A 96 9.77 -11.79 -2.03
CA LEU A 96 8.71 -10.85 -2.39
C LEU A 96 7.33 -11.53 -2.34
N GLY A 97 7.23 -12.73 -2.90
CA GLY A 97 5.98 -13.50 -2.90
C GLY A 97 5.46 -13.84 -1.49
N SER A 98 6.36 -14.10 -0.53
CA SER A 98 5.93 -14.42 0.84
C SER A 98 5.44 -13.18 1.58
N VAL A 99 6.11 -12.04 1.40
CA VAL A 99 5.71 -10.78 2.03
C VAL A 99 4.44 -10.20 1.41
N THR A 100 4.22 -10.37 0.10
CA THR A 100 2.97 -9.97 -0.57
C THR A 100 1.79 -10.80 -0.06
N LEU A 101 1.91 -12.14 -0.02
CA LEU A 101 0.86 -13.02 0.51
C LEU A 101 0.53 -12.73 1.98
N PHE A 102 1.55 -12.50 2.81
CA PHE A 102 1.33 -12.10 4.20
C PHE A 102 0.61 -10.76 4.32
N SER A 103 1.02 -9.76 3.51
CA SER A 103 0.40 -8.44 3.50
C SER A 103 -1.07 -8.49 3.06
N ASP A 104 -1.38 -9.28 2.03
CA ASP A 104 -2.74 -9.49 1.55
C ASP A 104 -3.62 -10.13 2.62
N ALA A 105 -3.11 -11.14 3.32
CA ALA A 105 -3.84 -11.77 4.44
C ALA A 105 -4.13 -10.77 5.57
N MET A 106 -3.18 -9.89 5.90
CA MET A 106 -3.38 -8.84 6.91
C MET A 106 -4.41 -7.79 6.48
N ILE A 107 -4.35 -7.32 5.23
CA ILE A 107 -5.33 -6.38 4.68
C ILE A 107 -6.72 -7.01 4.67
N PHE A 108 -6.82 -8.28 4.27
CA PHE A 108 -8.07 -9.01 4.30
C PHE A 108 -8.63 -9.11 5.73
N ALA A 109 -7.79 -9.45 6.71
CA ALA A 109 -8.18 -9.49 8.12
C ALA A 109 -8.68 -8.14 8.65
N MET A 110 -8.11 -7.02 8.19
CA MET A 110 -8.58 -5.67 8.53
C MET A 110 -9.87 -5.28 7.80
N LEU A 111 -10.04 -5.74 6.56
CA LEU A 111 -11.21 -5.44 5.71
C LEU A 111 -12.49 -6.06 6.27
N VAL A 112 -12.43 -7.30 6.76
CA VAL A 112 -13.60 -8.03 7.30
C VAL A 112 -14.35 -7.25 8.39
N PRO A 113 -13.73 -6.85 9.53
CA PRO A 113 -14.43 -6.10 10.57
C PRO A 113 -14.91 -4.73 10.09
N ASN A 114 -14.13 -4.05 9.23
CA ASN A 114 -14.53 -2.75 8.66
C ASN A 114 -15.79 -2.86 7.79
N MET A 115 -15.89 -3.90 6.94
CA MET A 115 -17.08 -4.14 6.13
C MET A 115 -18.31 -4.46 6.97
N ILE A 116 -18.15 -5.26 8.03
CA ILE A 116 -19.25 -5.56 8.96
C ILE A 116 -19.73 -4.27 9.64
N GLY A 117 -18.81 -3.44 10.13
CA GLY A 117 -19.12 -2.14 10.73
C GLY A 117 -19.88 -1.20 9.77
N LEU A 118 -19.42 -1.10 8.52
CA LEU A 118 -20.10 -0.34 7.47
C LEU A 118 -21.52 -0.85 7.21
N PHE A 119 -21.72 -2.16 7.14
CA PHE A 119 -23.04 -2.73 6.89
C PHE A 119 -24.03 -2.42 8.03
N LEU A 120 -23.58 -2.51 9.28
CA LEU A 120 -24.39 -2.17 10.45
C LEU A 120 -24.69 -0.65 10.51
N LEU A 121 -23.69 0.18 10.21
CA LEU A 121 -23.80 1.63 10.27
C LEU A 121 -24.42 2.27 9.03
N ARG A 122 -24.72 1.50 7.96
CA ARG A 122 -25.22 2.00 6.67
C ARG A 122 -26.41 2.97 6.81
N LYS A 123 -27.34 2.66 7.72
CA LYS A 123 -28.53 3.49 7.96
C LYS A 123 -28.16 4.85 8.56
N LYS A 124 -27.23 4.85 9.51
CA LYS A 124 -26.77 6.06 10.20
C LYS A 124 -25.93 6.93 9.27
N VAL A 125 -25.02 6.33 8.50
CA VAL A 125 -24.24 7.04 7.46
C VAL A 125 -25.15 7.71 6.44
N LYS A 126 -26.21 7.04 5.98
CA LYS A 126 -27.19 7.63 5.05
C LYS A 126 -27.92 8.83 5.65
N GLN A 127 -28.28 8.76 6.94
CA GLN A 127 -28.91 9.88 7.65
C GLN A 127 -27.96 11.08 7.75
N GLU A 128 -26.74 10.88 8.24
CA GLU A 128 -25.72 11.93 8.38
C GLU A 128 -25.38 12.57 7.03
N LEU A 129 -25.23 11.76 5.97
CA LEU A 129 -25.01 12.27 4.61
C LEU A 129 -26.15 13.18 4.15
N SER A 130 -27.40 12.80 4.42
CA SER A 130 -28.57 13.61 4.05
C SER A 130 -28.62 14.94 4.81
N THR A 131 -28.19 14.95 6.08
CA THR A 131 -28.10 16.15 6.90
C THR A 131 -26.99 17.07 6.38
N TYR A 132 -25.80 16.52 6.10
CA TYR A 132 -24.67 17.27 5.56
C TYR A 132 -24.99 17.93 4.21
N LEU A 133 -25.63 17.18 3.30
CA LEU A 133 -26.06 17.72 2.00
C LEU A 133 -27.08 18.85 2.13
N LYS A 134 -27.97 18.81 3.14
CA LYS A 134 -28.90 19.91 3.41
C LYS A 134 -28.19 21.17 3.92
N MET A 135 -27.09 21.02 4.66
CA MET A 135 -26.31 22.16 5.16
C MET A 135 -25.53 22.86 4.05
N ILE A 136 -24.97 22.11 3.09
CA ILE A 136 -24.22 22.70 1.94
C ILE A 136 -25.16 23.39 0.95
N LYS A 137 -26.40 22.92 0.81
CA LYS A 137 -27.36 23.47 -0.16
C LYS A 137 -28.00 24.80 0.28
N ARG A 138 -27.60 25.34 1.43
CA ARG A 138 -28.11 26.56 2.05
C ARG A 138 -27.04 27.64 2.02
#